data_AF-A0A6P8J2J5-F1
#
_entry.id   AF-A0A6P8J2J5-F1
#
_cell.length_a   1.000
_cell.length_b   1.000
_cell.length_c   1.000
_cell.angle_alpha   90.00
_cell.angle_beta   90.00
_cell.angle_gamma   90.00
#
_symmetry.space_group_name_H-M   'P 1'
#
loop_
_entity.id
_entity.type
_entity.pdbx_description
1 polymer ?
#
loop_
_entity_poly.entity_id
_entity_poly.type
_entity_poly.pdbx_seq_one_letter_code
_entity_poly.pdbx_strand_id
1 'polypeptide(L)'
;MPCCKTTNAWVYNLRVGQENRLYTVQLLREIGCCNENYHIFVNGEEHSAHELKYNFCSPLYGRGGKYEWEQDGHHFLLMGNFLSFTKSLGGYRLFIDGIDVNTGREFYTFWLRKGFQVIAIGLVFLLLGAALTIVVLLTTYGNSFVEIVGYILALSGLTYIIIGIIPVIRFRNPSSAYHHTEFEYSPARI
;
A
#
# COMPACT_ATOMS: atom_id res chain seq x y z
N MET A 1 27.95 5.85 6.07
CA MET A 1 27.47 6.87 5.12
C MET A 1 26.27 6.30 4.39
N PRO A 2 25.14 7.03 4.26
CA PRO A 2 24.02 6.58 3.45
C PRO A 2 24.41 6.55 1.96
N CYS A 3 24.09 5.46 1.27
CA CYS A 3 24.39 5.25 -0.15
C CYS A 3 23.42 6.02 -1.05
N CYS A 4 22.15 6.14 -0.64
CA CYS A 4 21.12 6.90 -1.35
C CYS A 4 20.26 7.68 -0.35
N LYS A 5 19.85 8.89 -0.72
CA LYS A 5 18.83 9.66 0.00
C LYS A 5 17.64 9.92 -0.92
N THR A 6 16.43 9.71 -0.41
CA THR A 6 15.21 10.00 -1.15
C THR A 6 14.26 10.80 -0.28
N THR A 7 13.66 11.84 -0.84
CA THR A 7 12.71 12.70 -0.13
C THR A 7 11.36 12.63 -0.84
N ASN A 8 10.31 12.37 -0.08
CA ASN A 8 8.93 12.48 -0.52
C ASN A 8 8.29 13.65 0.21
N ALA A 9 7.58 14.52 -0.49
CA ALA A 9 6.90 15.66 0.09
C ALA A 9 5.44 15.69 -0.34
N TRP A 10 4.57 16.05 0.61
CA TRP A 10 3.14 16.22 0.42
C TRP A 10 2.74 17.59 0.97
N VAL A 11 1.84 18.26 0.27
CA VAL A 11 1.32 19.56 0.67
C VAL A 11 -0.21 19.50 0.61
N TYR A 12 -0.87 19.85 1.70
CA TYR A 12 -2.33 19.77 1.80
C TYR A 12 -2.89 20.88 2.68
N ASN A 13 -4.06 21.43 2.33
CA ASN A 13 -4.75 22.42 3.14
C ASN A 13 -5.73 21.72 4.09
N LEU A 14 -5.51 21.88 5.39
CA LEU A 14 -6.40 21.34 6.44
C LEU A 14 -7.17 22.46 7.11
N ARG A 15 -8.39 22.15 7.52
CA ARG A 15 -9.26 23.08 8.24
C ARG A 15 -9.16 22.81 9.74
N VAL A 16 -8.40 23.64 10.44
CA VAL A 16 -8.23 23.56 11.89
C VAL A 16 -9.20 24.57 12.53
N GLY A 17 -10.33 24.07 13.00
CA GLY A 17 -11.43 24.90 13.51
C GLY A 17 -12.05 25.79 12.42
N GLN A 18 -11.83 27.10 12.50
CA GLN A 18 -12.34 28.08 11.52
C GLN A 18 -11.31 28.49 10.46
N GLU A 19 -10.04 28.13 10.63
CA GLU A 19 -8.95 28.54 9.74
C GLU A 19 -8.50 27.40 8.82
N ASN A 20 -8.14 27.75 7.58
CA ASN A 20 -7.43 26.83 6.69
C ASN A 20 -5.93 27.03 6.87
N ARG A 21 -5.21 25.96 7.20
CA ARG A 21 -3.76 25.94 7.37
C ARG A 21 -3.13 25.01 6.35
N LEU A 22 -2.02 25.45 5.76
CA LEU A 22 -1.25 24.65 4.82
C LEU A 22 -0.31 23.73 5.60
N TYR A 23 -0.49 22.42 5.46
CA TYR A 23 0.40 21.42 6.01
C TYR A 23 1.38 20.94 4.96
N THR A 24 2.66 20.92 5.31
CA THR A 24 3.73 20.33 4.52
C THR A 24 4.30 19.15 5.27
N VAL A 25 4.15 17.95 4.73
CA VAL A 25 4.71 16.72 5.31
C VAL A 25 5.83 16.24 4.39
N GLN A 26 7.01 15.98 4.96
CA GLN A 26 8.15 15.44 4.23
C GLN A 26 8.62 14.16 4.90
N LEU A 27 8.87 13.14 4.09
CA LEU A 27 9.52 11.91 4.49
C LEU A 27 10.91 11.87 3.84
N LEU A 28 11.94 12.04 4.66
CA LEU A 28 13.32 11.80 4.27
C LEU A 28 13.66 10.35 4.59
N ARG A 29 14.21 9.64 3.61
CA ARG A 29 14.70 8.28 3.76
C ARG A 29 16.18 8.25 3.42
N GLU A 30 16.98 7.76 4.36
CA GLU A 30 18.41 7.55 4.20
C GLU A 30 18.70 6.06 4.10
N ILE A 31 19.12 5.61 2.93
CA ILE A 31 19.36 4.20 2.62
C ILE A 31 20.86 3.93 2.71
N GLY A 32 21.29 3.21 3.75
CA GLY A 32 22.62 2.61 3.86
C GLY A 32 22.66 1.18 3.32
N CYS A 33 23.83 0.54 3.38
CA CYS A 33 24.00 -0.82 2.86
C CYS A 33 23.21 -1.88 3.66
N CYS A 34 23.01 -1.67 4.96
CA CYS A 34 22.31 -2.61 5.86
C CYS A 34 21.36 -1.90 6.84
N ASN A 35 21.10 -0.60 6.65
CA ASN A 35 20.25 0.18 7.54
C ASN A 35 19.49 1.24 6.73
N GLU A 36 18.24 1.46 7.07
CA GLU A 36 17.45 2.57 6.54
C GLU A 36 16.93 3.41 7.70
N ASN A 37 17.21 4.70 7.64
CA ASN A 37 16.68 5.66 8.59
C ASN A 37 15.57 6.47 7.91
N TYR A 38 14.54 6.77 8.68
CA TYR A 38 13.41 7.57 8.25
C TYR A 38 13.35 8.80 9.13
N HIS A 39 13.08 9.95 8.53
CA HIS A 39 12.82 11.21 9.24
C HIS A 39 11.54 11.80 8.67
N ILE A 40 10.56 12.08 9.52
CA ILE A 40 9.34 12.78 9.12
C ILE A 40 9.45 14.23 9.58
N PHE A 41 9.21 15.17 8.66
CA PHE A 41 9.10 16.59 8.97
C PHE A 41 7.67 17.04 8.70
N VAL A 42 7.05 17.72 9.67
CA VAL A 42 5.74 18.35 9.52
C VAL A 42 5.92 19.84 9.70
N ASN A 43 5.55 20.62 8.69
CA ASN A 43 5.72 22.08 8.64
C ASN A 43 7.18 22.54 8.88
N GLY A 44 8.15 21.71 8.49
CA GLY A 44 9.58 21.99 8.64
C GLY A 44 10.18 21.58 9.99
N GLU A 45 9.35 21.13 10.95
CA GLU A 45 9.82 20.59 12.22
C GLU A 45 9.91 19.07 12.17
N GLU A 46 10.98 18.51 12.72
CA GLU A 46 11.16 17.06 12.78
C GLU A 46 10.18 16.46 13.79
N HIS A 47 9.33 15.56 13.31
CA HIS A 47 8.43 14.79 14.14
C HIS A 47 9.23 13.67 14.83
N SER A 48 9.97 14.04 15.87
CA SER A 48 10.95 13.18 16.55
C SER A 48 10.36 11.95 17.27
N ALA A 49 9.04 11.83 17.34
CA ALA A 49 8.32 10.74 18.01
C ALA A 49 7.94 9.57 17.07
N HIS A 50 8.54 9.45 15.89
CA HIS A 50 8.29 8.30 15.03
C HIS A 50 9.21 7.11 15.37
N GLU A 51 8.63 5.94 15.63
CA GLU A 51 9.39 4.69 15.86
C GLU A 51 9.79 3.98 14.54
N LEU A 52 9.82 4.71 13.43
CA LEU A 52 10.14 4.18 12.11
C LEU A 52 11.58 3.67 12.03
N LYS A 53 11.75 2.36 12.22
CA LYS A 53 13.04 1.66 12.08
C LYS A 53 13.03 0.75 10.86
N TYR A 54 14.20 0.50 10.27
CA TYR A 54 14.40 -0.58 9.31
C TYR A 54 14.24 -1.93 9.99
N ASN A 55 13.18 -2.67 9.66
CA ASN A 55 13.02 -4.08 10.01
C ASN A 55 12.16 -4.78 8.94
N PHE A 56 12.22 -6.11 8.85
CA PHE A 56 11.48 -6.87 7.83
C PHE A 56 9.94 -6.66 7.90
N CYS A 57 9.45 -6.31 9.09
CA CYS A 57 8.05 -5.99 9.41
C CYS A 57 7.78 -4.47 9.49
N SER A 58 8.72 -3.64 9.04
CA SER A 58 8.71 -2.20 9.30
C SER A 58 7.58 -1.56 8.52
N PRO A 59 6.98 -0.48 9.05
CA PRO A 59 5.95 0.28 8.37
C PRO A 59 6.30 0.64 6.90
N LEU A 60 7.59 0.70 6.57
CA LEU A 60 8.07 1.22 5.30
C LEU A 60 8.94 0.25 4.49
N TYR A 61 9.22 -0.97 5.00
CA TYR A 61 10.01 -2.02 4.30
C TYR A 61 9.15 -3.18 3.77
N GLY A 62 7.99 -3.48 4.39
CA GLY A 62 7.16 -4.65 4.07
C GLY A 62 5.72 -4.36 3.64
N ARG A 63 5.04 -5.37 3.08
CA ARG A 63 3.69 -5.33 2.46
C ARG A 63 2.53 -4.80 3.33
N GLY A 64 2.73 -4.53 4.62
CA GLY A 64 1.65 -4.22 5.57
C GLY A 64 1.93 -3.04 6.49
N GLY A 65 2.97 -2.28 6.18
CA GLY A 65 3.43 -1.25 7.07
C GLY A 65 2.67 0.07 6.98
N LYS A 66 2.20 0.57 8.12
CA LYS A 66 1.51 1.85 8.26
C LYS A 66 2.05 2.60 9.49
N TYR A 67 2.24 3.90 9.36
CA TYR A 67 2.57 4.78 10.47
C TYR A 67 1.47 5.82 10.58
N GLU A 68 0.91 5.95 11.78
CA GLU A 68 -0.23 6.80 12.06
C GLU A 68 0.14 7.74 13.19
N TRP A 69 -0.29 8.99 13.06
CA TRP A 69 -0.20 9.98 14.13
C TRP A 69 -1.38 10.94 14.03
N GLU A 70 -1.70 11.59 15.14
CA GLU A 70 -2.72 12.63 15.20
C GLU A 70 -2.05 13.98 15.44
N GLN A 71 -2.52 14.99 14.72
CA GLN A 71 -2.06 16.36 14.90
C GLN A 71 -3.17 17.34 14.55
N ASP A 72 -3.40 18.31 15.44
CA ASP A 72 -4.40 19.37 15.27
C ASP A 72 -5.83 18.86 14.97
N GLY A 73 -6.18 17.69 15.51
CA GLY A 73 -7.49 17.04 15.32
C GLY A 73 -7.65 16.27 14.01
N HIS A 74 -6.58 16.12 13.23
CA HIS A 74 -6.55 15.35 11.99
C HIS A 74 -5.74 14.07 12.16
N HIS A 75 -6.20 12.99 11.54
CA HIS A 75 -5.51 11.70 11.53
C HIS A 75 -4.63 11.59 10.30
N PHE A 76 -3.33 11.40 10.49
CA PHE A 76 -2.37 11.23 9.43
C PHE A 76 -1.95 9.77 9.35
N LEU A 77 -1.96 9.22 8.13
CA LEU A 77 -1.58 7.85 7.84
C LEU A 77 -0.57 7.82 6.69
N LEU A 78 0.67 7.43 7.02
CA LEU A 78 1.74 7.20 6.07
C LEU A 78 1.86 5.70 5.78
N MET A 79 1.78 5.34 4.50
CA MET A 79 1.81 3.94 4.08
C MET A 79 2.73 3.72 2.86
N GLY A 80 3.45 2.61 2.84
CA GLY A 80 4.18 2.17 1.64
C GLY A 80 3.26 1.77 0.48
N ASN A 81 3.56 2.23 -0.73
CA ASN A 81 2.79 2.03 -1.96
C ASN A 81 3.14 0.69 -2.66
N PHE A 82 3.21 -0.41 -1.91
CA PHE A 82 3.73 -1.71 -2.37
C PHE A 82 2.87 -2.40 -3.46
N LEU A 83 1.60 -2.03 -3.58
CA LEU A 83 0.67 -2.56 -4.59
C LEU A 83 0.57 -1.68 -5.86
N SER A 84 1.42 -0.66 -5.99
CA SER A 84 1.54 0.08 -7.25
C SER A 84 2.63 -0.50 -8.12
N PHE A 85 2.21 -1.20 -9.19
CA PHE A 85 3.10 -1.68 -10.25
C PHE A 85 3.89 -0.53 -10.89
N THR A 86 3.34 0.68 -10.90
CA THR A 86 4.06 1.90 -11.25
C THR A 86 4.91 2.37 -10.06
N LYS A 87 6.07 1.74 -9.87
CA LYS A 87 7.11 2.19 -8.93
C LYS A 87 7.66 3.60 -9.23
N SER A 88 7.26 4.21 -10.36
CA SER A 88 7.78 5.53 -10.78
C SER A 88 7.22 6.71 -9.99
N LEU A 89 6.12 6.54 -9.24
CA LEU A 89 5.49 7.61 -8.46
C LEU A 89 5.45 7.23 -7.00
N GLY A 90 6.57 7.45 -6.29
CA GLY A 90 6.65 7.48 -4.85
C GLY A 90 6.38 6.14 -4.15
N GLY A 91 7.40 5.62 -3.47
CA GLY A 91 7.27 4.42 -2.63
C GLY A 91 6.28 4.56 -1.48
N TYR A 92 5.73 5.75 -1.23
CA TYR A 92 4.91 6.09 -0.07
C TYR A 92 3.70 6.93 -0.46
N ARG A 93 2.61 6.80 0.30
CA ARG A 93 1.39 7.61 0.23
C ARG A 93 1.05 8.15 1.60
N LEU A 94 0.57 9.39 1.63
CA LEU A 94 0.05 10.04 2.80
C LEU A 94 -1.47 10.16 2.67
N PHE A 95 -2.18 9.72 3.70
CA PHE A 95 -3.60 9.90 3.86
C PHE A 95 -3.83 10.84 5.05
N ILE A 96 -4.78 11.77 4.91
CA ILE A 96 -5.23 12.63 6.01
C ILE A 96 -6.73 12.45 6.13
N ASP A 97 -7.21 12.10 7.33
CA ASP A 97 -8.61 11.77 7.61
C ASP A 97 -9.16 10.69 6.65
N GLY A 98 -8.30 9.72 6.29
CA GLY A 98 -8.64 8.66 5.35
C GLY A 98 -8.65 9.08 3.87
N ILE A 99 -8.26 10.31 3.52
CA ILE A 99 -8.20 10.81 2.14
C ILE A 99 -6.74 10.87 1.66
N ASP A 100 -6.45 10.23 0.53
CA ASP A 100 -5.12 10.28 -0.10
C ASP A 100 -4.80 11.69 -0.58
N VAL A 101 -3.73 12.27 -0.04
CA VAL A 101 -3.29 13.65 -0.37
C VAL A 101 -2.97 13.80 -1.86
N ASN A 102 -2.47 12.75 -2.52
CA ASN A 102 -2.08 12.82 -3.93
C ASN A 102 -3.26 12.70 -4.89
N THR A 103 -4.32 12.00 -4.51
CA THR A 103 -5.42 11.66 -5.42
C THR A 103 -6.78 12.17 -5.00
N GLY A 104 -6.91 12.68 -3.76
CA GLY A 104 -8.18 13.10 -3.17
C GLY A 104 -9.15 11.95 -2.94
N ARG A 105 -8.68 10.70 -2.94
CA ARG A 105 -9.52 9.50 -2.87
C ARG A 105 -9.51 8.91 -1.48
N GLU A 106 -10.65 8.39 -1.07
CA GLU A 106 -10.78 7.71 0.20
C GLU A 106 -9.98 6.40 0.23
N PHE A 107 -9.45 6.08 1.40
CA PHE A 107 -8.61 4.91 1.67
C PHE A 107 -9.30 3.61 1.23
N TYR A 108 -10.60 3.46 1.47
CA TYR A 108 -11.35 2.28 1.04
C TYR A 108 -11.38 2.14 -0.49
N THR A 109 -11.61 3.24 -1.23
CA THR A 109 -11.65 3.22 -2.69
C THR A 109 -10.31 2.85 -3.29
N PHE A 110 -9.22 3.30 -2.65
CA PHE A 110 -7.86 2.96 -3.03
C PHE A 110 -7.65 1.43 -2.97
N TRP A 111 -7.98 0.81 -1.83
CA TRP A 111 -7.79 -0.63 -1.64
C TRP A 111 -8.72 -1.49 -2.49
N LEU A 112 -9.98 -1.09 -2.68
CA LEU A 112 -10.89 -1.77 -3.59
C LEU A 112 -10.33 -1.79 -5.01
N ARG A 113 -9.87 -0.65 -5.52
CA ARG A 113 -9.29 -0.56 -6.87
C ARG A 113 -8.05 -1.44 -6.99
N LYS A 114 -7.18 -1.44 -5.96
CA LYS A 114 -6.00 -2.30 -5.93
C LYS A 114 -6.36 -3.79 -5.91
N GLY A 115 -7.36 -4.17 -5.14
CA GLY A 115 -7.90 -5.53 -5.14
C GLY A 115 -8.35 -5.97 -6.53
N PHE A 116 -9.17 -5.15 -7.20
CA PHE A 116 -9.61 -5.44 -8.57
C PHE A 116 -8.47 -5.49 -9.59
N GLN A 117 -7.45 -4.63 -9.47
CA GLN A 117 -6.25 -4.69 -10.33
C GLN A 117 -5.51 -6.02 -10.18
N VAL A 118 -5.34 -6.49 -8.95
CA VAL A 118 -4.67 -7.77 -8.66
C VAL A 118 -5.51 -8.95 -9.17
N ILE A 119 -6.83 -8.91 -8.99
CA ILE A 119 -7.74 -9.92 -9.55
C ILE A 119 -7.65 -9.96 -11.08
N ALA A 120 -7.65 -8.80 -11.75
CA ALA A 120 -7.56 -8.71 -13.20
C ALA A 120 -6.26 -9.33 -13.74
N ILE A 121 -5.13 -9.08 -13.08
CA ILE A 121 -3.84 -9.71 -13.44
C ILE A 121 -3.90 -11.22 -13.24
N GLY A 122 -4.48 -11.67 -12.11
CA GLY A 122 -4.67 -13.09 -11.84
C GLY A 122 -5.53 -13.80 -12.88
N LEU A 123 -6.60 -13.15 -13.35
CA LEU A 123 -7.43 -13.66 -14.45
C LEU A 123 -6.65 -13.79 -15.76
N VAL A 124 -5.81 -12.81 -16.10
CA VAL A 124 -4.96 -12.87 -17.30
C VAL A 124 -4.01 -14.07 -17.23
N PHE A 125 -3.33 -14.28 -16.09
CA PHE A 125 -2.43 -15.43 -15.92
C PHE A 125 -3.16 -16.76 -15.95
N LEU A 126 -4.36 -16.82 -15.36
CA LEU A 126 -5.19 -18.02 -15.37
C LEU A 126 -5.66 -18.37 -16.79
N LEU A 127 -6.10 -17.39 -17.58
CA LEU A 127 -6.50 -17.59 -18.97
C LEU A 127 -5.32 -18.00 -19.86
N LEU A 128 -4.16 -17.37 -19.69
CA LEU A 128 -2.95 -17.74 -20.43
C LEU A 128 -2.47 -19.15 -20.08
N GLY A 129 -2.45 -19.51 -18.79
CA GLY A 129 -2.11 -20.85 -18.33
C GLY A 129 -3.05 -21.91 -18.90
N ALA A 130 -4.36 -21.68 -18.81
CA ALA A 130 -5.38 -22.58 -19.35
C ALA A 130 -5.25 -22.74 -20.88
N ALA A 131 -5.05 -21.64 -21.61
CA ALA A 131 -4.87 -21.67 -23.06
C ALA A 131 -3.64 -22.52 -23.45
N LEU A 132 -2.52 -22.36 -22.75
CA LEU A 132 -1.31 -23.17 -22.99
C LEU A 132 -1.54 -24.66 -22.72
N THR A 133 -2.21 -25.00 -21.61
CA THR A 133 -2.55 -26.40 -21.30
C THR A 133 -3.46 -27.01 -22.36
N ILE A 134 -4.46 -26.27 -22.85
CA ILE A 134 -5.36 -26.72 -23.92
C ILE A 134 -4.59 -26.95 -25.24
N VAL A 135 -3.67 -26.03 -25.59
CA VAL A 135 -2.86 -26.18 -26.81
C VAL A 135 -1.98 -27.44 -26.75
N VAL A 136 -1.38 -27.75 -25.61
CA VAL A 136 -0.58 -28.99 -25.44
C VAL A 136 -1.46 -30.24 -25.57
N LEU A 137 -2.66 -30.22 -24.97
CA LEU A 137 -3.63 -31.32 -25.10
C LEU A 137 -4.05 -31.57 -26.56
N LEU A 138 -4.21 -30.50 -27.36
CA LEU A 138 -4.67 -30.60 -28.75
C LEU A 138 -3.55 -30.95 -29.74
N THR A 139 -2.31 -30.52 -29.50
CA THR A 139 -1.23 -30.61 -30.49
C THR A 139 -0.55 -31.97 -30.56
N THR A 140 -0.91 -32.92 -29.68
CA THR A 140 -0.39 -34.32 -29.61
C THR A 140 1.13 -34.48 -29.42
N TYR A 141 1.91 -33.42 -29.65
CA TYR A 141 3.31 -33.27 -29.27
C TYR A 141 3.38 -32.86 -27.81
N GLY A 142 3.47 -33.86 -26.93
CA GLY A 142 3.65 -33.67 -25.50
C GLY A 142 4.98 -32.98 -25.20
N ASN A 143 4.98 -31.65 -25.20
CA ASN A 143 6.10 -30.87 -24.70
C ASN A 143 5.87 -30.60 -23.21
N SER A 144 6.43 -31.47 -22.36
CA SER A 144 6.30 -31.42 -20.91
C SER A 144 6.70 -30.06 -20.32
N PHE A 145 7.61 -29.32 -20.96
CA PHE A 145 8.00 -27.98 -20.52
C PHE A 145 6.85 -26.97 -20.66
N VAL A 146 6.17 -26.96 -21.81
CA VAL A 146 5.04 -26.04 -22.06
C VAL A 146 3.86 -26.36 -21.14
N GLU A 147 3.65 -27.65 -20.87
CA GLU A 147 2.63 -28.11 -19.92
C GLU A 147 2.92 -27.62 -18.50
N ILE A 148 4.14 -27.78 -18.01
CA ILE A 148 4.59 -27.30 -16.69
C ILE A 148 4.42 -25.78 -16.59
N VAL A 149 4.83 -25.03 -17.62
CA VAL A 149 4.66 -23.57 -17.65
C VAL A 149 3.19 -23.17 -17.61
N GLY A 150 2.31 -23.89 -18.32
CA GLY A 150 0.87 -23.69 -18.28
C GLY A 150 0.30 -23.86 -16.86
N TYR A 151 0.68 -24.92 -16.16
CA TYR A 151 0.24 -25.15 -14.79
C TYR A 151 0.76 -24.09 -13.81
N ILE A 152 2.04 -23.70 -13.92
CA ILE A 152 2.61 -22.64 -13.07
C ILE A 152 1.86 -21.32 -13.29
N LEU A 153 1.58 -20.97 -14.55
CA LEU A 153 0.81 -19.77 -14.88
C LEU A 153 -0.61 -19.83 -14.32
N ALA A 154 -1.31 -20.96 -14.49
CA ALA A 154 -2.64 -21.14 -13.96
C ALA A 154 -2.69 -21.04 -12.42
N LEU A 155 -1.75 -21.70 -11.73
CA LEU A 155 -1.63 -21.65 -10.27
C LEU A 155 -1.27 -20.24 -9.78
N SER A 156 -0.35 -19.57 -10.47
CA SER A 156 0.00 -18.18 -10.16
C SER A 156 -1.22 -17.27 -10.34
N GLY A 157 -2.01 -17.43 -11.40
CA GLY A 157 -3.23 -16.69 -11.62
C GLY A 157 -4.24 -16.87 -10.49
N LEU A 158 -4.44 -18.11 -10.04
CA LEU A 158 -5.31 -18.44 -8.90
C LEU A 158 -4.84 -17.74 -7.61
N THR A 159 -3.54 -17.82 -7.29
CA THR A 159 -2.99 -17.16 -6.09
C THR A 159 -3.17 -15.64 -6.14
N TYR A 160 -2.96 -15.00 -7.30
CA TYR A 160 -3.24 -13.57 -7.45
C TYR A 160 -4.72 -13.25 -7.23
N ILE A 161 -5.64 -14.04 -7.77
CA ILE A 161 -7.08 -13.85 -7.54
C ILE A 161 -7.40 -13.91 -6.04
N ILE A 162 -6.91 -14.94 -5.33
CA ILE A 162 -7.12 -15.08 -3.88
C ILE A 162 -6.58 -13.86 -3.13
N ILE A 163 -5.35 -13.43 -3.42
CA ILE A 163 -4.73 -12.26 -2.79
C ILE A 163 -5.52 -10.98 -3.08
N GLY A 164 -6.04 -10.83 -4.30
CA GLY A 164 -6.82 -9.66 -4.71
C GLY A 164 -8.24 -9.62 -4.12
N ILE A 165 -8.82 -10.77 -3.79
CA ILE A 165 -10.14 -10.86 -3.13
C ILE A 165 -10.09 -10.34 -1.70
N ILE A 166 -8.98 -10.57 -0.96
CA ILE A 166 -8.82 -10.14 0.43
C ILE A 166 -9.15 -8.65 0.63
N PRO A 167 -8.51 -7.69 -0.09
CA PRO A 167 -8.84 -6.28 0.05
C PRO A 167 -10.26 -5.96 -0.46
N VAL A 168 -10.77 -6.68 -1.48
CA VAL A 168 -12.14 -6.45 -1.96
C VAL A 168 -13.16 -6.78 -0.87
N ILE A 169 -13.02 -7.92 -0.19
CA ILE A 169 -13.93 -8.31 0.90
C ILE A 169 -13.75 -7.39 2.10
N ARG A 170 -12.50 -7.13 2.50
CA ARG A 170 -12.18 -6.35 3.70
C ARG A 170 -12.67 -4.89 3.61
N PHE A 171 -12.61 -4.29 2.42
CA PHE A 171 -12.95 -2.88 2.20
C PHE A 171 -14.26 -2.69 1.41
N ARG A 172 -15.05 -3.75 1.21
CA ARG A 172 -16.37 -3.66 0.53
C ARG A 172 -17.37 -2.83 1.33
N ASN A 173 -17.31 -2.95 2.65
CA ASN A 173 -18.20 -2.27 3.57
C ASN A 173 -17.44 -1.09 4.19
N PRO A 174 -17.87 0.17 3.96
CA PRO A 174 -17.22 1.33 4.55
C PRO A 174 -17.23 1.27 6.09
N SER A 175 -18.24 0.65 6.70
CA SER A 175 -18.35 0.43 8.15
C SER A 175 -17.20 -0.40 8.75
N SER A 176 -16.58 -1.31 7.97
CA SER A 176 -15.40 -2.06 8.43
C SER A 176 -14.12 -1.24 8.42
N ALA A 177 -14.06 -0.16 7.63
CA ALA A 177 -12.92 0.76 7.61
C ALA A 177 -12.97 1.71 8.82
N TYR A 178 -14.16 2.20 9.17
CA TYR A 178 -14.38 3.03 10.36
C TYR A 178 -14.11 2.29 11.67
N HIS A 179 -14.40 0.98 11.73
CA HIS A 179 -14.09 0.20 12.93
C HIS A 179 -12.59 0.07 13.21
N HIS A 180 -11.69 0.15 12.21
CA HIS A 180 -10.25 0.20 12.52
C HIS A 180 -9.77 1.56 13.02
N THR A 181 -10.52 2.64 12.78
CA THR A 181 -10.30 3.95 13.41
C THR A 181 -11.05 4.10 14.74
N GLU A 182 -12.12 3.35 14.98
CA GLU A 182 -12.90 3.40 16.24
C GLU A 182 -12.48 2.36 17.30
N PHE A 183 -11.88 1.21 16.94
CA PHE A 183 -11.52 0.19 17.94
C PHE A 183 -10.26 0.52 18.78
N GLU A 184 -9.65 1.68 18.57
CA GLU A 184 -8.68 2.29 19.50
C GLU A 184 -9.28 3.48 20.26
N TYR A 185 -10.61 3.67 20.21
CA TYR A 185 -11.35 4.54 21.13
C TYR A 185 -11.92 3.71 22.29
N SER A 186 -11.05 3.33 23.22
CA SER A 186 -11.46 3.17 24.62
C SER A 186 -10.79 4.30 25.39
N PRO A 187 -11.48 5.43 25.67
CA PRO A 187 -10.96 6.38 26.63
C PRO A 187 -10.86 5.64 27.97
N ALA A 188 -9.63 5.47 28.45
CA ALA A 188 -9.38 5.12 29.82
C ALA A 188 -10.15 6.11 30.69
N ARG A 189 -11.20 5.61 31.33
CA ARG A 189 -11.93 6.33 32.37
C ARG A 189 -10.93 6.62 33.50
N ILE A 190 -10.59 7.90 33.66
CA ILE A 190 -10.16 8.47 34.95
C ILE A 190 -11.40 9.11 35.57
#